data_AF-A0A964QLL2-F1
#
_entry.id   AF-A0A964QLL2-F1
#
_cell.length_a   1.000
_cell.length_b   1.000
_cell.length_c   1.000
_cell.angle_alpha   90.00
_cell.angle_beta   90.00
_cell.angle_gamma   90.00
#
_symmetry.space_group_name_H-M   'P 1'
#
loop_
_entity.id
_entity.type
_entity.pdbx_description
1 polymer ?
#
loop_
_entity_poly.entity_id
_entity_poly.type
_entity_poly.pdbx_seq_one_letter_code
_entity_poly.pdbx_strand_id
1 'polypeptide(L)'
;MEQLRHYPVVSLQYIDVEFTASLVQYLLEGGFVLVDQRQLHQLEAELNAQAEFQVRQIDIDSSHPLMKAYYSLADYHIQGLEVNGRLAAITQPRGQLLVNTLIYALMQPGSLAERFVER
;
A
#
# COMPACT_ATOMS: atom_id res chain seq x y z
N MET A 1 -8.19 -4.53 16.27
CA MET A 1 -7.59 -3.82 15.12
C MET A 1 -7.31 -2.32 15.35
N GLU A 2 -7.53 -1.77 16.55
CA GLU A 2 -7.06 -0.40 16.89
C GLU A 2 -5.55 -0.20 16.70
N GLN A 3 -4.77 -1.26 16.90
CA GLN A 3 -3.31 -1.19 16.77
C GLN A 3 -2.84 -0.80 15.35
N LEU A 4 -3.52 -1.23 14.28
CA LEU A 4 -3.12 -0.93 12.91
C LEU A 4 -3.23 0.57 12.60
N ARG A 5 -4.20 1.27 13.19
CA ARG A 5 -4.40 2.72 13.02
C ARG A 5 -3.27 3.58 13.61
N HIS A 6 -2.34 2.98 14.36
CA HIS A 6 -1.15 3.69 14.82
C HIS A 6 0.00 3.66 13.80
N TYR A 7 -0.11 2.83 12.76
CA TYR A 7 0.96 2.61 11.79
C TYR A 7 0.45 2.95 10.39
N PRO A 8 0.99 3.98 9.72
CA PRO A 8 0.57 4.34 8.36
C PRO A 8 1.02 3.29 7.32
N VAL A 9 2.02 2.49 7.66
CA VAL A 9 2.52 1.38 6.83
C VAL A 9 2.63 0.12 7.67
N VAL A 10 2.10 -1.00 7.15
CA VAL A 10 2.14 -2.30 7.82
C VAL A 10 2.68 -3.35 6.84
N SER A 11 3.67 -4.12 7.28
CA SER A 11 4.11 -5.31 6.55
C SER A 11 3.32 -6.51 7.03
N LEU A 12 2.53 -7.12 6.15
CA LEU A 12 1.75 -8.31 6.49
C LEU A 12 2.56 -9.57 6.20
N GLN A 13 2.62 -10.48 7.17
CA GLN A 13 3.17 -11.82 6.96
C GLN A 13 2.08 -12.82 6.56
N TYR A 14 0.81 -12.51 6.86
CA TYR A 14 -0.35 -13.33 6.56
C TYR A 14 -1.61 -12.45 6.47
N ILE A 15 -2.54 -12.79 5.57
CA ILE A 15 -3.88 -12.20 5.51
C ILE A 15 -4.85 -13.28 5.96
N ASP A 16 -5.39 -13.09 7.16
CA ASP A 16 -6.50 -13.90 7.64
C ASP A 16 -7.83 -13.31 7.17
N VAL A 17 -8.72 -14.16 6.68
CA VAL A 17 -10.03 -13.77 6.13
C VAL A 17 -10.88 -13.06 7.19
N GLU A 18 -10.72 -13.43 8.46
CA GLU A 18 -11.41 -12.77 9.58
C GLU A 18 -10.99 -11.30 9.76
N PHE A 19 -9.83 -10.92 9.21
CA PHE A 19 -9.27 -9.58 9.31
C PHE A 19 -9.45 -8.75 8.03
N THR A 20 -10.03 -9.33 6.98
CA THR A 20 -10.27 -8.65 5.71
C THR A 20 -11.06 -7.36 5.92
N ALA A 21 -12.16 -7.39 6.68
CA ALA A 21 -13.04 -6.22 6.83
C ALA A 21 -12.32 -5.00 7.43
N SER A 22 -11.49 -5.18 8.46
CA SER A 22 -10.74 -4.04 9.00
C SER A 22 -9.40 -3.77 8.33
N LEU A 23 -8.86 -4.70 7.53
CA LEU A 23 -7.80 -4.37 6.58
C LEU A 23 -8.34 -3.43 5.49
N VAL A 24 -9.53 -3.70 4.95
CA VAL A 24 -10.21 -2.81 4.00
C VAL A 24 -10.42 -1.44 4.62
N GLN A 25 -11.00 -1.38 5.83
CA GLN A 25 -11.18 -0.10 6.54
C GLN A 25 -9.86 0.65 6.77
N TYR A 26 -8.79 -0.06 7.14
CA TYR A 26 -7.45 0.51 7.30
C TYR A 26 -6.93 1.14 5.98
N LEU A 27 -7.12 0.46 4.85
CA LEU A 27 -6.74 1.00 3.54
C LEU A 27 -7.59 2.21 3.15
N LEU A 28 -8.87 2.24 3.51
CA LEU A 28 -9.73 3.42 3.27
C LEU A 28 -9.33 4.63 4.12
N GLU A 29 -8.79 4.40 5.31
CA GLU A 29 -8.25 5.45 6.20
C GLU A 29 -6.88 5.97 5.74
N GLY A 30 -6.38 5.51 4.59
CA GLY A 30 -5.11 5.93 4.03
C GLY A 30 -3.94 5.03 4.42
N GLY A 31 -4.21 3.89 5.06
CA GLY A 31 -3.20 2.90 5.39
C GLY A 31 -2.53 2.33 4.13
N PHE A 32 -1.30 1.88 4.29
CA PHE A 32 -0.53 1.23 3.24
C PHE A 32 -0.03 -0.13 3.71
N VAL A 33 -0.02 -1.14 2.84
CA VAL A 33 0.50 -2.47 3.18
C VAL A 33 1.60 -2.96 2.25
N LEU A 34 2.56 -3.66 2.86
CA LEU A 34 3.57 -4.45 2.15
C LEU A 34 3.16 -5.92 2.27
N VAL A 35 3.02 -6.60 1.14
CA VAL A 35 2.47 -7.96 1.05
C VAL A 35 3.33 -8.83 0.13
N ASP A 36 3.16 -10.14 0.13
CA ASP A 36 3.67 -10.97 -0.97
C ASP A 36 2.73 -10.94 -2.19
N GLN A 37 3.12 -11.59 -3.28
CA GLN A 37 2.33 -11.62 -4.52
C GLN A 37 0.99 -12.34 -4.35
N ARG A 38 0.95 -13.45 -3.60
CA ARG A 38 -0.28 -14.20 -3.36
C ARG A 38 -1.28 -13.38 -2.55
N GLN A 39 -0.78 -12.68 -1.54
CA GLN A 39 -1.54 -11.78 -0.69
C GLN A 39 -2.06 -10.57 -1.47
N LEU A 40 -1.28 -10.03 -2.41
CA LEU A 40 -1.74 -8.94 -3.28
C LEU A 40 -2.98 -9.36 -4.09
N HIS A 41 -2.95 -10.54 -4.70
CA HIS A 41 -4.10 -11.09 -5.43
C HIS A 41 -5.30 -11.42 -4.53
N GLN A 42 -5.06 -11.94 -3.33
CA GLN A 42 -6.13 -12.17 -2.36
C GLN A 42 -6.79 -10.84 -1.96
N LEU A 43 -5.99 -9.82 -1.66
CA LEU A 43 -6.48 -8.49 -1.30
C LEU A 43 -7.27 -7.85 -2.44
N GLU A 44 -6.80 -7.98 -3.67
CA GLU A 44 -7.52 -7.55 -4.87
C GLU A 44 -8.88 -8.23 -5.01
N ALA A 45 -8.95 -9.56 -4.83
CA ALA A 45 -10.20 -10.30 -4.93
C ALA A 45 -11.21 -9.88 -3.85
N GLU A 46 -10.74 -9.73 -2.61
CA GLU A 46 -11.58 -9.30 -1.47
C GLU A 46 -12.09 -7.87 -1.62
N LEU A 47 -11.24 -6.94 -2.11
CA LEU A 47 -11.65 -5.57 -2.37
C LEU A 47 -12.61 -5.48 -3.57
N ASN A 48 -12.39 -6.25 -4.64
CA ASN A 48 -13.29 -6.31 -5.79
C ASN A 48 -14.67 -6.93 -5.45
N ALA A 49 -14.73 -7.80 -4.44
CA ALA A 49 -16.01 -8.31 -3.95
C ALA A 49 -16.87 -7.20 -3.31
N GLN A 50 -16.28 -6.06 -2.95
CA GLN A 50 -17.00 -4.89 -2.46
C GLN A 50 -17.30 -3.94 -3.62
N ALA A 51 -18.58 -3.80 -3.97
CA ALA A 51 -19.04 -3.06 -5.15
C ALA A 51 -18.72 -1.55 -5.15
N GLU A 52 -18.22 -1.01 -4.04
CA GLU A 52 -17.99 0.42 -3.82
C GLU A 52 -16.59 0.89 -4.23
N PHE A 53 -15.66 -0.03 -4.53
CA PHE A 53 -14.27 0.31 -4.77
C PHE A 53 -13.85 0.08 -6.22
N GLN A 54 -13.12 1.06 -6.78
CA GLN A 54 -12.36 0.87 -8.00
C GLN A 54 -10.99 0.29 -7.64
N VAL A 55 -10.82 -1.01 -7.87
CA VAL A 55 -9.58 -1.74 -7.56
C VAL A 55 -8.84 -2.04 -8.85
N ARG A 56 -7.53 -1.80 -8.87
CA ARG A 56 -6.69 -2.08 -10.04
C ARG A 56 -5.32 -2.56 -9.61
N GLN A 57 -4.92 -3.74 -10.08
CA GLN A 57 -3.52 -4.12 -10.05
C GLN A 57 -2.73 -3.27 -11.06
N ILE A 58 -1.61 -2.70 -10.62
CA ILE A 58 -0.73 -1.90 -11.47
C ILE A 58 0.70 -2.45 -11.45
N ASP A 59 1.38 -2.28 -12.57
CA ASP A 59 2.82 -2.44 -12.65
C ASP A 59 3.47 -1.08 -12.34
N ILE A 60 4.39 -1.10 -11.38
CA ILE A 60 5.14 0.08 -10.94
C ILE A 60 6.54 -0.03 -11.54
N ASP A 61 6.83 0.86 -12.47
CA ASP A 61 8.10 0.99 -13.17
C ASP A 61 8.81 2.31 -12.85
N SER A 62 9.93 2.57 -13.53
CA SER A 62 10.76 3.78 -13.37
C SER A 62 10.03 5.11 -13.59
N SER A 63 8.87 5.12 -14.24
CA SER A 63 8.06 6.32 -14.44
C SER A 63 7.19 6.66 -13.24
N HIS A 64 6.87 5.68 -12.40
CA HIS A 64 5.98 5.85 -11.26
C HIS A 64 6.61 6.76 -10.18
N PRO A 65 5.86 7.71 -9.59
CA PRO A 65 6.40 8.66 -8.59
C PRO A 65 7.11 8.01 -7.40
N LEU A 66 6.66 6.81 -6.98
CA LEU A 66 7.34 5.99 -5.97
C LEU A 66 8.83 5.79 -6.27
N MET A 67 9.22 5.61 -7.53
CA MET A 67 10.63 5.39 -7.92
C MET A 67 11.52 6.62 -7.74
N LYS A 68 10.93 7.78 -7.43
CA LYS A 68 11.62 9.06 -7.22
C LYS A 68 11.30 9.68 -5.85
N ALA A 69 10.66 8.93 -4.94
CA ALA A 69 10.22 9.45 -3.66
C ALA A 69 11.38 9.90 -2.75
N TYR A 70 12.53 9.21 -2.80
CA TYR A 70 13.74 9.59 -2.06
C TYR A 70 15.01 9.30 -2.85
N TYR A 71 15.21 8.05 -3.25
CA TYR A 71 16.19 7.66 -4.26
C TYR A 71 15.59 7.78 -5.66
N SER A 72 16.44 7.98 -6.67
CA SER A 72 16.07 7.87 -8.09
C SER A 72 16.37 6.46 -8.59
N LEU A 73 15.34 5.65 -8.79
CA LEU A 73 15.44 4.24 -9.15
C LEU A 73 15.01 4.00 -10.60
N ALA A 74 15.78 3.23 -11.37
CA ALA A 74 15.50 2.95 -12.78
C ALA A 74 15.20 1.47 -13.09
N ASP A 75 15.82 0.55 -12.35
CA ASP A 75 15.82 -0.89 -12.70
C ASP A 75 14.88 -1.74 -11.85
N TYR A 76 13.93 -1.10 -11.15
CA TYR A 76 12.95 -1.81 -10.34
C TYR A 76 11.62 -1.95 -11.07
N HIS A 77 11.06 -3.15 -10.99
CA HIS A 77 9.69 -3.44 -11.38
C HIS A 77 9.02 -4.14 -10.21
N ILE A 78 7.90 -3.59 -9.76
CA ILE A 78 7.12 -4.17 -8.68
C ILE A 78 5.62 -4.07 -8.97
N GLN A 79 4.82 -4.95 -8.36
CA GLN A 79 3.37 -4.90 -8.51
C GLN A 79 2.75 -4.16 -7.34
N GLY A 80 1.75 -3.36 -7.65
CA GLY A 80 0.96 -2.60 -6.70
C GLY A 80 -0.53 -2.86 -6.86
N LEU A 81 -1.28 -2.46 -5.84
CA LEU A 81 -2.73 -2.43 -5.86
C LEU A 81 -3.19 -1.00 -5.60
N GLU A 82 -3.90 -0.44 -6.56
CA GLU A 82 -4.61 0.82 -6.41
C GLU A 82 -6.05 0.58 -5.96
N VAL A 83 -6.49 1.39 -5.00
CA VAL A 83 -7.87 1.44 -4.52
C VAL A 83 -8.33 2.89 -4.64
N ASN A 84 -9.35 3.13 -5.46
CA ASN A 84 -9.88 4.46 -5.76
C ASN A 84 -8.80 5.44 -6.25
N GLY A 85 -7.85 4.96 -7.06
CA GLY A 85 -6.76 5.76 -7.62
C GLY A 85 -5.61 6.08 -6.65
N ARG A 86 -5.63 5.52 -5.44
CA ARG A 86 -4.53 5.62 -4.46
C ARG A 86 -3.78 4.29 -4.39
N LEU A 87 -2.44 4.33 -4.38
CA LEU A 87 -1.65 3.12 -4.20
C LEU A 87 -1.74 2.66 -2.73
N ALA A 88 -2.40 1.52 -2.51
CA ALA A 88 -2.76 1.03 -1.18
C ALA A 88 -1.89 -0.16 -0.72
N ALA A 89 -1.38 -0.94 -1.67
CA ALA A 89 -0.50 -2.07 -1.37
C ALA A 89 0.58 -2.23 -2.44
N ILE A 90 1.74 -2.77 -2.06
CA ILE A 90 2.73 -3.26 -3.03
C ILE A 90 3.32 -4.60 -2.58
N THR A 91 3.83 -5.39 -3.54
CA THR A 91 4.60 -6.57 -3.18
C THR A 91 5.87 -6.17 -2.43
N GLN A 92 6.35 -7.02 -1.51
CA GLN A 92 7.27 -6.61 -0.47
C GLN A 92 8.63 -6.14 -1.04
N PRO A 93 8.93 -4.82 -0.97
CA PRO A 93 10.15 -4.27 -1.54
C PRO A 93 11.35 -4.55 -0.62
N ARG A 94 12.56 -4.42 -1.16
CA ARG A 94 13.81 -4.55 -0.40
C ARG A 94 14.77 -3.41 -0.73
N GLY A 95 15.72 -3.15 0.17
CA GLY A 95 16.79 -2.17 -0.04
C GLY A 95 16.26 -0.75 -0.28
N GLN A 96 16.78 -0.07 -1.31
CA GLN A 96 16.40 1.30 -1.63
C GLN A 96 14.91 1.44 -2.00
N LEU A 97 14.33 0.42 -2.66
CA LEU A 97 12.91 0.42 -3.00
C LEU A 97 12.01 0.41 -1.76
N LEU A 98 12.43 -0.25 -0.67
CA LEU A 98 11.70 -0.23 0.59
C LEU A 98 11.67 1.19 1.17
N VAL A 99 12.80 1.90 1.17
CA VAL A 99 12.87 3.29 1.66
C VAL A 99 11.96 4.20 0.84
N ASN A 100 12.04 4.13 -0.49
CA ASN A 100 11.16 4.89 -1.37
C ASN A 100 9.68 4.57 -1.12
N THR A 101 9.34 3.29 -0.92
CA THR A 101 7.97 2.86 -0.64
C THR A 101 7.45 3.45 0.66
N LEU A 102 8.24 3.40 1.73
CA LEU A 102 7.86 3.96 3.04
C LEU A 102 7.61 5.46 2.93
N ILE A 103 8.51 6.19 2.27
CA ILE A 103 8.38 7.64 2.07
C ILE A 103 7.17 7.96 1.21
N TYR A 104 7.00 7.25 0.09
CA TYR A 104 5.85 7.44 -0.79
C TYR A 104 4.53 7.18 -0.05
N ALA A 105 4.44 6.09 0.71
CA ALA A 105 3.25 5.77 1.51
C ALA A 105 2.92 6.87 2.53
N LEU A 106 3.92 7.47 3.17
CA LEU A 106 3.75 8.59 4.10
C LEU A 106 3.38 9.92 3.41
N MET A 107 3.70 10.08 2.13
CA MET A 107 3.33 11.28 1.36
C MET A 107 1.93 11.18 0.76
N GLN A 108 1.34 9.99 0.71
CA GLN A 108 0.00 9.83 0.16
C GLN A 108 -1.06 10.47 1.05
N PRO A 109 -2.09 11.09 0.46
CA PRO A 109 -3.18 11.70 1.23
C PRO A 109 -3.91 10.65 2.07
N GLY A 110 -4.10 10.94 3.35
CA GLY A 110 -4.76 10.05 4.31
C GLY A 110 -4.55 10.46 5.76
N SER A 111 -5.52 10.17 6.63
CA SER A 111 -5.51 10.60 8.04
C SER A 111 -4.39 9.97 8.86
N LEU A 112 -3.90 8.81 8.43
CA LEU A 112 -2.84 8.07 9.14
C LEU A 112 -1.45 8.67 8.95
N ALA A 113 -1.18 9.24 7.77
CA ALA A 113 0.15 9.76 7.42
C ALA A 113 0.36 11.22 7.87
N GLU A 114 -0.72 12.02 7.95
CA GLU A 114 -0.69 13.43 8.37
C GLU A 114 -0.01 13.67 9.73
N ARG A 115 0.04 12.65 10.60
CA ARG A 115 0.67 12.73 11.93
C ARG A 115 2.20 12.73 11.89
N PHE A 116 2.80 12.36 10.77
CA PHE A 116 4.25 12.19 10.60
C PHE A 116 4.88 13.22 9.66
N VAL A 117 4.08 14.10 9.07
CA VAL A 117 4.55 15.22 8.24
C VAL A 117 4.65 16.45 9.16
N GLU A 118 5.87 16.89 9.46
CA GLU A 118 6.07 18.20 10.11
C GLU A 118 5.52 19.30 9.19
N ARG A 119 4.66 20.17 9.73
CA ARG A 119 4.11 21.34 9.04
C ARG A 119 5.10 22.49 9.05
#